data_AF-A0A318RTY2-F1
#
_entry.id   AF-A0A318RTY2-F1
#
_cell.length_a   1.000
_cell.length_b   1.000
_cell.length_c   1.000
_cell.angle_alpha   90.00
_cell.angle_beta   90.00
_cell.angle_gamma   90.00
#
_symmetry.space_group_name_H-M   'P 1'
#
loop_
_entity.id
_entity.type
_entity.pdbx_description
1 polymer ?
#
loop_
_entity_poly.entity_id
_entity_poly.type
_entity_poly.pdbx_seq_one_letter_code
_entity_poly.pdbx_strand_id
1 'polypeptide(L)'
;MALRRLDKGLDVPARAHPGDAGVDLSSAVDLVLEPGGRQLVPTGIAIALPVGTVGLIHPRSGLAARAGLSIVNTPGTVDAGYRGEIKVCLINLDRHTPISISRGDRIAQLLVQRVELPDFVEVDELDDTSRGAGGYGSSGGHAILGAGAPEGS
;
A
#
# COMPACT_ATOMS: atom_id res chain seq x y z
N MET A 1 5.73 -19.12 3.86
CA MET A 1 5.84 -18.21 2.69
C MET A 1 7.26 -18.29 2.16
N ALA A 2 7.46 -18.55 0.87
CA ALA A 2 8.81 -18.58 0.30
C ALA A 2 9.27 -17.17 -0.08
N LEU A 3 10.56 -16.88 0.12
CA LEU A 3 11.18 -15.62 -0.24
C LEU A 3 12.49 -15.87 -0.97
N ARG A 4 12.71 -15.14 -2.07
CA ARG A 4 13.98 -15.08 -2.78
C ARG A 4 14.53 -13.66 -2.66
N ARG A 5 15.68 -13.53 -2.01
CA ARG A 5 16.53 -12.34 -2.13
C ARG A 5 17.13 -12.31 -3.54
N LEU A 6 16.69 -11.35 -4.35
CA LEU A 6 17.29 -11.00 -5.63
C LEU A 6 18.57 -10.19 -5.39
N ASP A 7 18.54 -9.36 -4.35
CA ASP A 7 19.69 -8.68 -3.81
C ASP A 7 20.21 -9.37 -2.54
N LYS A 8 21.39 -9.98 -2.60
CA LYS A 8 21.97 -10.71 -1.46
C LYS A 8 22.61 -9.80 -0.40
N GLY A 9 22.84 -8.53 -0.74
CA GLY A 9 23.40 -7.53 0.19
C GLY A 9 22.37 -6.88 1.10
N LEU A 10 21.07 -7.18 0.91
CA LEU A 10 20.00 -6.74 1.79
C LEU A 10 19.58 -7.86 2.74
N ASP A 11 19.12 -7.46 3.93
CA ASP A 11 18.56 -8.36 4.92
C ASP A 11 17.19 -8.90 4.49
N VAL A 12 16.82 -10.05 5.05
CA VAL A 12 15.48 -10.59 4.88
C VAL A 12 14.50 -9.70 5.66
N PRO A 13 13.35 -9.31 5.07
CA PRO A 13 12.31 -8.56 5.77
C PRO A 13 11.92 -9.22 7.09
N ALA A 14 11.88 -8.42 8.15
CA ALA A 14 11.54 -8.87 9.49
C ALA A 14 10.53 -7.91 10.14
N ARG A 15 9.82 -8.44 11.14
CA ARG A 15 9.01 -7.63 12.05
C ARG A 15 9.93 -6.86 13.00
N ALA A 16 9.59 -5.62 13.31
CA ALA A 16 10.36 -4.84 14.27
C ALA A 16 10.16 -5.37 15.70
N HIS A 17 8.93 -5.76 16.03
CA HIS A 17 8.54 -6.33 17.31
C HIS A 17 7.70 -7.61 17.14
N PRO A 18 7.71 -8.50 18.14
CA PRO A 18 6.80 -9.65 18.18
C PRO A 18 5.34 -9.20 18.08
N GLY A 19 4.60 -9.75 17.13
CA GLY A 19 3.18 -9.44 16.93
C GLY A 19 2.88 -8.30 15.95
N ASP A 20 3.90 -7.59 15.44
CA ASP A 20 3.68 -6.58 14.39
C ASP A 20 2.97 -7.18 13.17
N ALA A 21 2.04 -6.44 12.57
CA ALA A 21 1.24 -6.94 11.45
C ALA A 21 2.07 -7.16 10.17
N GLY A 22 3.02 -6.27 9.90
CA GLY A 22 3.83 -6.26 8.68
C GLY A 22 5.31 -6.52 8.92
N VAL A 23 6.01 -6.95 7.88
CA VAL A 23 7.48 -6.96 7.84
C VAL A 23 7.98 -5.73 7.09
N ASP A 24 9.05 -5.11 7.58
CA ASP A 24 9.62 -3.92 6.93
C ASP A 24 10.28 -4.30 5.58
N LEU A 25 9.98 -3.53 4.53
CA LEU A 25 10.60 -3.62 3.21
C LEU A 25 11.66 -2.51 3.06
N SER A 26 12.85 -2.89 2.61
CA SER A 26 13.96 -1.96 2.39
C SER A 26 14.06 -1.49 0.94
N SER A 27 14.65 -0.33 0.72
CA SER A 27 15.08 0.12 -0.61
C SER A 27 16.32 -0.64 -1.07
N ALA A 28 16.35 -1.06 -2.34
CA ALA A 28 17.55 -1.63 -2.96
C ALA A 28 18.44 -0.59 -3.65
N VAL A 29 18.03 0.68 -3.68
CA VAL A 29 18.76 1.76 -4.35
C VAL A 29 18.80 3.01 -3.50
N ASP A 30 19.81 3.84 -3.72
CA ASP A 30 19.80 5.23 -3.27
C ASP A 30 18.92 6.07 -4.19
N LEU A 31 18.13 6.98 -3.64
CA LEU A 31 17.34 7.93 -4.40
C LEU A 31 17.03 9.20 -3.60
N VAL A 32 16.69 10.26 -4.32
CA VAL A 32 16.11 11.49 -3.76
C VAL A 32 14.77 11.72 -4.44
N LEU A 33 13.71 11.84 -3.64
CA LEU A 33 12.39 12.24 -4.10
C LEU A 33 12.22 13.73 -3.87
N GLU A 34 12.28 14.50 -4.95
CA GLU A 34 11.91 15.92 -4.93
C GLU A 34 10.45 16.12 -4.48
N PRO A 35 10.07 17.31 -3.97
CA PRO A 35 8.68 17.62 -3.62
C PRO A 35 7.69 17.28 -4.74
N GLY A 36 6.65 16.49 -4.42
CA GLY A 36 5.67 15.97 -5.40
C GLY A 36 6.20 14.86 -6.32
N GLY A 37 7.50 14.53 -6.25
CA GLY A 37 8.15 13.49 -7.02
C GLY A 37 7.73 12.09 -6.60
N ARG A 38 7.70 11.17 -7.56
CA ARG A 38 7.42 9.75 -7.32
C ARG A 38 8.41 8.86 -8.05
N GLN A 39 8.72 7.71 -7.48
CA GLN A 39 9.59 6.72 -8.09
C GLN A 39 9.16 5.29 -7.73
N LEU A 40 9.26 4.39 -8.71
CA LEU A 40 9.10 2.97 -8.48
C LEU A 40 10.41 2.38 -7.95
N VAL A 41 10.45 2.09 -6.66
CA VAL A 41 11.67 1.68 -5.94
C VAL A 41 11.72 0.16 -5.79
N PRO A 42 12.79 -0.51 -6.27
CA PRO A 42 12.98 -1.94 -6.07
C PRO A 42 13.30 -2.27 -4.61
N THR A 43 12.83 -3.43 -4.13
CA THR A 43 13.08 -3.90 -2.76
C THR A 43 14.12 -5.02 -2.67
N GLY A 44 14.58 -5.55 -3.80
CA GLY A 44 15.56 -6.64 -3.83
C GLY A 44 15.01 -8.01 -3.43
N ILE A 45 13.69 -8.16 -3.30
CA ILE A 45 13.05 -9.44 -2.95
C ILE A 45 11.93 -9.80 -3.91
N ALA A 46 11.71 -11.11 -4.06
CA ALA A 46 10.52 -11.71 -4.63
C ALA A 46 9.95 -12.70 -3.61
N ILE A 47 8.62 -12.85 -3.57
CA ILE A 47 7.94 -13.78 -2.65
C ILE A 47 7.02 -14.72 -3.43
N ALA A 48 6.69 -15.85 -2.81
CA ALA A 48 5.58 -16.68 -3.23
C ALA A 48 4.55 -16.72 -2.10
N LEU A 49 3.48 -15.96 -2.30
CA LEU A 49 2.33 -15.93 -1.41
C LEU A 49 1.50 -17.22 -1.59
N PRO A 50 0.96 -17.79 -0.50
CA PRO A 50 -0.02 -18.87 -0.59
C PRO A 50 -1.26 -18.43 -1.38
N VAL A 51 -1.86 -19.36 -2.16
CA VAL A 51 -3.16 -19.12 -2.80
C VAL A 51 -4.23 -18.85 -1.72
N GLY A 52 -5.16 -17.93 -1.99
CA GLY A 52 -6.13 -17.44 -1.00
C GLY A 52 -5.56 -16.40 -0.03
N THR A 53 -4.38 -15.85 -0.34
CA THR A 53 -3.81 -14.71 0.39
C THR A 53 -3.42 -13.57 -0.55
N VAL A 54 -3.35 -12.37 0.01
CA VAL A 54 -2.90 -11.15 -0.66
C VAL A 54 -1.78 -10.51 0.16
N GLY A 55 -0.76 -10.00 -0.53
CA GLY A 55 0.24 -9.13 0.07
C GLY A 55 -0.21 -7.67 -0.03
N LEU A 56 -0.16 -6.93 1.07
CA LEU A 56 -0.55 -5.52 1.13
C LEU A 56 0.65 -4.67 1.55
N ILE A 57 1.09 -3.78 0.67
CA ILE A 57 2.21 -2.87 0.92
C ILE A 57 1.66 -1.57 1.47
N HIS A 58 2.01 -1.27 2.72
CA HIS A 58 1.56 -0.08 3.44
C HIS A 58 2.71 0.90 3.68
N PRO A 59 2.43 2.21 3.74
CA PRO A 59 3.36 3.20 4.24
C PRO A 59 3.77 2.92 5.69
N ARG A 60 4.98 3.36 6.06
CA ARG A 60 5.42 3.38 7.46
C ARG A 60 4.99 4.70 8.09
N SER A 61 4.26 4.63 9.20
CA SER A 61 3.67 5.81 9.86
C SER A 61 4.69 6.89 10.21
N GLY A 62 5.90 6.49 10.63
CA GLY A 62 6.97 7.42 10.99
C GLY A 62 7.43 8.30 9.83
N LEU A 63 7.61 7.73 8.63
CA LEU A 63 8.05 8.48 7.44
C LEU A 63 6.90 9.32 6.87
N ALA A 64 5.67 8.80 6.93
CA ALA A 64 4.48 9.56 6.53
C ALA A 64 4.31 10.83 7.38
N ALA A 65 4.38 10.71 8.70
CA ALA A 65 4.15 11.84 9.61
C ALA A 65 5.31 12.85 9.64
N ARG A 66 6.56 12.40 9.49
CA ARG A 66 7.75 13.26 9.66
C ARG A 66 8.26 13.87 8.36
N ALA A 67 8.05 13.21 7.23
CA ALA A 67 8.65 13.60 5.95
C ALA A 67 7.64 13.64 4.80
N GLY A 68 6.36 13.30 5.02
CA GLY A 68 5.37 13.24 3.95
C GLY A 68 5.59 12.09 2.96
N LEU A 69 6.37 11.06 3.31
CA LEU A 69 6.56 9.91 2.42
C LEU A 69 5.29 9.06 2.38
N SER A 70 4.79 8.79 1.17
CA SER A 70 3.65 7.92 0.94
C SER A 70 3.92 6.96 -0.21
N ILE A 71 2.91 6.15 -0.55
CA ILE A 71 2.93 5.20 -1.65
C ILE A 71 1.71 5.51 -2.53
N VAL A 72 1.93 5.73 -3.83
CA VAL A 72 0.88 6.19 -4.76
C VAL A 72 -0.30 5.20 -4.81
N ASN A 73 0.00 3.91 -4.82
CA ASN A 73 -1.00 2.84 -4.93
C ASN A 73 -1.32 2.19 -3.58
N THR A 74 -1.24 2.92 -2.46
CA THR A 74 -1.51 2.34 -1.15
C THR A 74 -2.99 1.96 -0.94
N PRO A 75 -3.30 0.79 -0.35
CA PRO A 75 -2.39 -0.32 -0.09
C PRO A 75 -1.99 -1.01 -1.40
N GLY A 76 -0.67 -1.24 -1.60
CA GLY A 76 -0.18 -1.89 -2.81
C GLY A 76 -0.48 -3.39 -2.79
N THR A 77 -1.23 -3.87 -3.78
CA THR A 77 -1.64 -5.27 -3.89
C THR A 77 -0.56 -6.14 -4.54
N VAL A 78 -0.13 -7.21 -3.85
CA VAL A 78 0.76 -8.24 -4.38
C VAL A 78 -0.03 -9.55 -4.48
N ASP A 79 -0.19 -10.05 -5.71
CA ASP A 79 -0.98 -11.24 -5.99
C ASP A 79 -0.28 -12.55 -5.62
N ALA A 80 -1.07 -13.58 -5.30
CA ALA A 80 -0.56 -14.93 -5.02
C ALA A 80 0.27 -15.54 -6.15
N GLY A 81 -0.05 -15.18 -7.40
CA GLY A 81 0.66 -15.63 -8.60
C GLY A 81 1.95 -14.85 -8.91
N TYR A 82 2.17 -13.69 -8.27
CA TYR A 82 3.31 -12.84 -8.60
C TYR A 82 4.63 -13.48 -8.16
N ARG A 83 5.64 -13.48 -9.04
CA ARG A 83 6.99 -14.01 -8.78
C ARG A 83 8.10 -13.02 -9.13
N GLY A 84 7.71 -11.83 -9.59
CA GLY A 84 8.65 -10.75 -9.87
C GLY A 84 9.17 -10.09 -8.60
N GLU A 85 10.04 -9.11 -8.79
CA GLU A 85 10.53 -8.28 -7.71
C GLU A 85 9.41 -7.40 -7.15
N ILE A 86 9.25 -7.38 -5.82
CA ILE A 86 8.37 -6.42 -5.18
C ILE A 86 8.97 -5.01 -5.34
N LYS A 87 8.16 -4.08 -5.84
CA LYS A 87 8.54 -2.67 -5.96
C LYS A 87 7.53 -1.78 -5.26
N VAL A 88 7.98 -0.65 -4.75
CA VAL A 88 7.17 0.31 -4.01
C VAL A 88 7.12 1.62 -4.79
N CYS A 89 5.93 2.07 -5.17
CA CYS A 89 5.74 3.35 -5.87
C CYS A 89 5.70 4.49 -4.85
N LEU A 90 6.88 4.90 -4.36
CA LEU A 90 7.01 5.96 -3.38
C LEU A 90 6.64 7.33 -3.98
N ILE A 91 6.05 8.18 -3.16
CA ILE A 91 5.77 9.59 -3.49
C ILE A 91 6.13 10.49 -2.30
N ASN A 92 6.75 11.62 -2.60
CA ASN A 92 6.96 12.69 -1.63
C ASN A 92 5.75 13.64 -1.66
N LEU A 93 4.98 13.68 -0.59
CA LEU A 93 3.84 14.60 -0.42
C LEU A 93 4.23 15.91 0.28
N ASP A 94 5.45 16.02 0.79
CA ASP A 94 5.97 17.31 1.25
C ASP A 94 6.11 18.26 0.06
N ARG A 95 5.72 19.52 0.27
CA ARG A 95 5.63 20.53 -0.79
C ARG A 95 6.96 21.27 -1.01
N HIS A 96 7.92 21.10 -0.11
CA HIS A 96 9.10 21.97 -0.05
C HIS A 96 10.40 21.19 0.18
N THR A 97 10.35 20.04 0.84
CA THR A 97 11.52 19.31 1.33
C THR A 97 11.72 18.03 0.52
N PRO A 98 12.88 17.83 -0.12
CA PRO A 98 13.24 16.55 -0.74
C PRO A 98 13.41 15.45 0.31
N ILE A 99 13.07 14.21 -0.05
CA ILE A 99 13.30 13.02 0.80
C ILE A 99 14.46 12.22 0.22
N SER A 100 15.54 12.13 0.98
CA SER A 100 16.66 11.24 0.66
C SER A 100 16.41 9.85 1.24
N ILE A 101 16.56 8.82 0.43
CA ILE A 101 16.43 7.42 0.80
C ILE A 101 17.72 6.72 0.41
N SER A 102 18.36 6.07 1.38
CA SER A 102 19.54 5.27 1.15
C SER A 102 19.15 3.82 0.91
N ARG A 103 19.99 3.11 0.16
CA ARG A 103 19.92 1.66 0.06
C ARG A 103 19.94 1.03 1.46
N GLY A 104 19.02 0.11 1.72
CA GLY A 104 18.83 -0.55 3.01
C GLY A 104 17.79 0.12 3.90
N ASP A 105 17.44 1.39 3.66
CA ASP A 105 16.41 2.09 4.43
C ASP A 105 15.06 1.39 4.30
N ARG A 106 14.37 1.25 5.43
CA ARG A 106 13.04 0.64 5.52
C ARG A 106 11.99 1.65 5.05
N ILE A 107 11.42 1.43 3.87
CA ILE A 107 10.57 2.40 3.15
C ILE A 107 9.08 2.08 3.20
N ALA A 108 8.73 0.81 3.39
CA ALA A 108 7.35 0.33 3.44
C ALA A 108 7.24 -0.88 4.37
N GLN A 109 6.03 -1.39 4.56
CA GLN A 109 5.80 -2.66 5.26
C GLN A 109 4.86 -3.55 4.45
N LEU A 110 5.13 -4.86 4.44
CA LEU A 110 4.31 -5.86 3.79
C LEU A 110 3.49 -6.62 4.83
N LEU A 111 2.17 -6.59 4.68
CA LEU A 111 1.23 -7.45 5.40
C LEU A 111 0.82 -8.61 4.49
N VAL A 112 0.41 -9.72 5.09
CA VAL A 112 -0.22 -10.83 4.37
C VAL A 112 -1.54 -11.16 5.03
N GLN A 113 -2.61 -11.15 4.25
CA GLN A 113 -3.97 -11.41 4.73
C GLN A 113 -4.65 -12.48 3.87
N ARG A 114 -5.63 -13.17 4.46
CA ARG A 114 -6.53 -14.02 3.67
C ARG A 114 -7.42 -13.13 2.80
N VAL A 115 -7.73 -13.61 1.61
CA VAL A 115 -8.63 -12.94 0.68
C VAL A 115 -9.57 -13.99 0.08
N GLU A 116 -10.85 -13.64 0.00
CA GLU A 116 -11.81 -14.45 -0.72
C GLU A 116 -11.59 -14.29 -2.24
N LEU A 117 -11.79 -15.37 -2.98
CA LEU A 117 -11.68 -15.40 -4.43
C LEU A 117 -13.05 -15.72 -5.03
N PRO A 118 -14.06 -14.83 -4.89
CA PRO A 118 -15.41 -15.10 -5.36
C PRO A 118 -15.51 -15.02 -6.89
N ASP A 119 -16.39 -15.84 -7.45
CA ASP A 119 -16.85 -15.68 -8.82
C ASP A 119 -18.05 -14.72 -8.86
N PHE A 120 -18.12 -13.88 -9.89
CA PHE A 120 -19.29 -13.02 -10.10
C PHE A 120 -20.46 -13.82 -10.67
N VAL A 121 -21.65 -13.59 -10.13
CA VAL A 121 -22.92 -14.11 -10.66
C VAL A 121 -23.79 -12.90 -11.04
N GLU A 122 -24.08 -12.76 -12.33
CA GLU A 122 -24.93 -11.69 -12.86
C GLU A 122 -26.41 -11.98 -12.53
N VAL A 123 -27.13 -10.96 -12.06
CA VAL A 123 -28.55 -11.02 -11.69
C VAL A 123 -29.24 -9.73 -12.13
N ASP A 124 -30.55 -9.80 -12.38
CA ASP A 124 -31.33 -8.63 -12.80
C ASP A 124 -31.50 -7.58 -11.68
N GLU A 125 -31.61 -8.04 -10.42
CA GLU A 125 -31.81 -7.20 -9.24
C GLU A 125 -31.05 -7.74 -8.02
N LEU A 126 -30.54 -6.83 -7.17
CA LEU A 126 -29.92 -7.16 -5.87
C LEU A 126 -30.97 -7.07 -4.75
N ASP A 127 -30.67 -7.67 -3.59
CA ASP A 127 -31.53 -7.60 -2.41
C ASP A 127 -31.51 -6.22 -1.72
N ASP A 128 -32.62 -5.88 -1.05
CA ASP A 128 -32.73 -4.64 -0.30
C ASP A 128 -31.95 -4.70 1.02
N THR A 129 -31.18 -3.65 1.31
CA THR A 129 -30.47 -3.50 2.59
C THR A 129 -30.79 -2.17 3.25
N SER A 130 -30.59 -2.07 4.57
CA SER A 130 -30.82 -0.82 5.33
C SER A 130 -29.92 0.34 4.89
N ARG A 131 -28.80 0.07 4.19
CA ARG A 131 -27.94 1.08 3.59
C ARG A 131 -28.37 1.44 2.15
N GLY A 132 -28.95 0.51 1.40
CA GLY A 132 -29.36 0.71 0.01
C GLY A 132 -28.26 1.34 -0.85
N ALA A 133 -28.62 2.33 -1.66
CA ALA A 133 -27.69 3.10 -2.51
C ALA A 133 -26.90 4.21 -1.77
N GLY A 134 -26.99 4.32 -0.44
CA GLY A 134 -26.34 5.40 0.32
C GLY A 134 -24.82 5.23 0.47
N GLY A 135 -24.02 6.00 -0.28
CA GLY A 135 -22.55 6.09 -0.20
C GLY A 135 -22.03 7.53 -0.02
N TYR A 136 -20.70 7.73 -0.02
CA TYR A 136 -20.05 9.06 -0.08
C TYR A 136 -20.46 10.08 1.00
N GLY A 137 -20.47 9.69 2.28
CA GLY A 137 -20.80 10.60 3.39
C GLY A 137 -22.27 10.58 3.83
N SER A 138 -23.03 9.57 3.41
CA SER A 138 -24.43 9.34 3.80
C SER A 138 -24.70 9.24 5.32
N SER A 139 -23.66 9.03 6.14
CA SER A 139 -23.75 9.04 7.61
C SER A 139 -23.42 10.42 8.24
N GLY A 140 -23.08 11.42 7.45
CA GLY A 140 -22.60 12.73 7.93
C GLY A 140 -21.28 12.64 8.72
N GLY A 141 -21.00 13.66 9.53
CA GLY A 141 -19.89 13.68 10.49
C GLY A 141 -18.76 14.68 10.24
N HIS A 142 -18.82 15.49 9.17
CA HIS A 142 -17.83 16.53 8.89
C HIS A 142 -18.46 17.72 8.17
N ALA A 143 -18.11 18.96 8.53
CA ALA A 143 -18.73 20.18 7.97
C ALA A 143 -18.58 20.30 6.44
N ILE A 144 -17.51 19.73 5.87
CA ILE A 144 -17.29 19.66 4.41
C ILE A 144 -18.35 18.79 3.71
N LEU A 145 -18.89 17.77 4.39
CA LEU A 145 -19.95 16.91 3.84
C LEU A 145 -21.34 17.55 3.94
N GLY A 146 -21.46 18.70 4.63
CA GLY A 146 -22.71 19.47 4.75
C GLY A 146 -22.86 20.57 3.69
N ALA A 147 -21.80 20.87 2.91
CA ALA A 147 -21.90 21.72 1.75
C ALA A 147 -22.38 20.85 0.58
N GLY A 148 -23.66 21.03 0.21
CA GLY A 148 -24.36 20.20 -0.78
C GLY A 148 -23.55 19.93 -2.04
N ALA A 149 -23.69 18.71 -2.55
CA ALA A 149 -23.19 18.35 -3.87
C ALA A 149 -23.63 19.40 -4.90
N PRO A 150 -22.76 19.83 -5.83
CA PRO A 150 -23.21 20.63 -6.95
C PRO A 150 -24.16 19.78 -7.79
N GLU A 151 -25.38 20.30 -7.98
CA GLU A 151 -26.35 19.72 -8.91
C GLU A 151 -25.77 19.75 -10.32
N GLY A 152 -25.64 18.57 -10.94
CA GLY A 152 -25.71 18.37 -12.38
C GLY A 152 -24.51 18.83 -13.23
N SER A 153 -23.83 17.85 -13.82
CA SER A 153 -23.40 17.87 -15.23
C SER A 153 -23.23 16.46 -15.74
#